data_AF-A0A1M4W221-F1
#
_entry.id   AF-A0A1M4W221-F1
#
_cell.length_a   1.000
_cell.length_b   1.000
_cell.length_c   1.000
_cell.angle_alpha   90.00
_cell.angle_beta   90.00
_cell.angle_gamma   90.00
#
_symmetry.space_group_name_H-M   'P 1'
#
loop_
_entity.id
_entity.type
_entity.pdbx_description
1 polymer ?
#
loop_
_entity_poly.entity_id
_entity_poly.type
_entity_poly.pdbx_seq_one_letter_code
_entity_poly.pdbx_strand_id
1 'polypeptide(L)'
;MKNTYFLIPCIIATLLGTKVSAQVKGNQTLGNSSINLSTAFFDASSSTLWNGASPAATNVGKGFLFPRADLRSLVLTNSGSFLASNNPNRFDGIIVYNTASGNTPATGSGIGNQAVTPGFYYFSNPGSPTTAATGQWLPLGGNPKVNFSSAEVATNSLVNNAQVYAIKGQFTATGSSTAVDIPSPTGMTALYGITIYRAGTNTVYDRSLYSYTVATSAGNAITGSPSMSVVYPSGTYDYVIEYLK
;
A
#
# COMPACT_ATOMS: atom_id res chain seq x y z
N MET A 1 23.42 19.14 -65.45
CA MET A 1 23.72 18.14 -64.40
C MET A 1 24.44 18.83 -63.24
N LYS A 2 23.71 19.51 -62.36
CA LYS A 2 24.23 20.09 -61.11
C LYS A 2 23.12 19.85 -60.08
N ASN A 3 23.45 19.18 -58.96
CA ASN A 3 22.65 18.92 -57.74
C ASN A 3 22.76 17.47 -57.23
N THR A 4 23.43 16.56 -57.94
CA THR A 4 23.58 15.16 -57.48
C THR A 4 24.59 14.98 -56.33
N TYR A 5 25.49 15.94 -56.11
CA TYR A 5 26.55 15.84 -55.10
C TYR A 5 26.09 16.11 -53.65
N PHE A 6 24.91 16.70 -53.44
CA PHE A 6 24.33 16.92 -52.11
C PHE A 6 23.41 15.77 -51.64
N LEU A 7 22.99 14.88 -52.55
CA LEU A 7 22.12 13.74 -52.22
C LEU A 7 22.87 12.62 -51.50
N ILE A 8 24.13 12.37 -51.88
CA ILE A 8 24.96 11.29 -51.34
C ILE A 8 25.25 11.47 -49.83
N PRO A 9 25.71 12.64 -49.32
CA PRO A 9 25.93 12.82 -47.89
C PRO A 9 24.62 12.81 -47.06
N CYS A 10 23.50 13.26 -47.62
CA CYS A 10 22.20 13.17 -46.95
C CYS A 10 21.69 11.73 -46.80
N ILE A 11 21.92 10.86 -47.79
CA ILE A 11 21.55 9.43 -47.73
C ILE A 11 22.44 8.67 -46.73
N ILE A 12 23.72 9.03 -46.62
CA ILE A 12 24.62 8.43 -45.63
C ILE A 12 24.27 8.88 -44.21
N ALA A 13 23.86 10.14 -44.03
CA ALA A 13 23.43 10.67 -42.74
C ALA A 13 22.10 10.04 -42.23
N THR A 14 21.20 9.63 -43.14
CA THR A 14 19.94 8.96 -42.76
C THR A 14 20.10 7.46 -42.47
N LEU A 15 21.12 6.80 -43.04
CA LEU A 15 21.48 5.41 -42.70
C LEU A 15 22.15 5.26 -41.32
N LEU A 16 22.62 6.37 -40.73
CA LEU A 16 23.22 6.44 -39.40
C LEU A 16 22.20 6.86 -38.30
N GLY A 17 20.93 7.06 -38.66
CA GLY A 17 19.90 7.68 -37.83
C GLY A 17 19.12 6.72 -36.92
N THR A 18 19.40 6.83 -35.62
CA THR A 18 18.63 6.36 -34.45
C THR A 18 18.52 4.84 -34.22
N LYS A 19 19.45 4.31 -33.41
CA LYS A 19 19.18 3.12 -32.58
C LYS A 19 18.29 3.55 -31.41
N VAL A 20 16.96 3.44 -31.53
CA VAL A 20 16.11 3.41 -30.33
C VAL A 20 16.27 2.02 -29.72
N SER A 21 17.17 1.90 -28.76
CA SER A 21 17.22 0.71 -27.93
C SER A 21 16.19 0.89 -26.82
N ALA A 22 15.03 0.24 -26.91
CA ALA A 22 14.31 -0.13 -25.69
C ALA A 22 15.19 -1.18 -25.00
N GLN A 23 16.14 -0.73 -24.19
CA GLN A 23 17.13 -1.61 -23.56
C GLN A 23 16.46 -2.33 -22.40
N VAL A 24 15.73 -3.39 -22.69
CA VAL A 24 15.65 -4.47 -21.72
C VAL A 24 17.10 -4.95 -21.53
N LYS A 25 17.71 -4.54 -20.42
CA LYS A 25 19.03 -5.02 -20.01
C LYS A 25 18.81 -6.26 -19.16
N GLY A 26 19.06 -7.43 -19.74
CA GLY A 26 19.15 -8.67 -19.00
C GLY A 26 20.59 -8.92 -18.56
N ASN A 27 20.77 -9.78 -17.54
CA ASN A 27 22.10 -10.30 -17.18
C ASN A 27 22.65 -11.26 -18.26
N GLN A 28 21.84 -11.61 -19.27
CA GLN A 28 22.19 -12.49 -20.40
C GLN A 28 21.58 -11.94 -21.70
N THR A 29 21.92 -12.60 -22.82
CA THR A 29 21.22 -12.44 -24.10
C THR A 29 19.73 -12.77 -23.93
N LEU A 30 18.87 -11.86 -24.40
CA LEU A 30 17.42 -12.07 -24.39
C LEU A 30 17.05 -13.14 -25.42
N GLY A 31 16.49 -14.26 -24.96
CA GLY A 31 15.99 -15.33 -25.83
C GLY A 31 14.70 -14.88 -26.51
N ASN A 32 14.74 -14.66 -27.83
CA ASN A 32 13.67 -13.96 -28.55
C ASN A 32 12.57 -14.88 -29.11
N SER A 33 12.60 -16.19 -28.82
CA SER A 33 11.78 -17.18 -29.56
C SER A 33 11.08 -18.23 -28.71
N SER A 34 11.06 -18.09 -27.38
CA SER A 34 10.62 -19.18 -26.48
C SER A 34 9.34 -18.87 -25.67
N ILE A 35 8.80 -17.65 -25.74
CA ILE A 35 7.63 -17.23 -24.94
C ILE A 35 6.36 -16.94 -25.77
N ASN A 36 6.39 -17.10 -27.09
CA ASN A 36 5.25 -16.80 -27.99
C ASN A 36 4.03 -17.73 -27.78
N LEU A 37 4.21 -18.82 -27.04
CA LEU A 37 3.14 -19.73 -26.59
C LEU A 37 3.02 -19.76 -25.05
N SER A 38 3.73 -18.88 -24.34
CA SER A 38 3.65 -18.73 -22.89
C SER A 38 2.66 -17.63 -22.53
N THR A 39 2.04 -17.74 -21.35
CA THR A 39 1.22 -16.65 -20.78
C THR A 39 2.07 -15.49 -20.26
N ALA A 40 3.38 -15.70 -20.09
CA ALA A 40 4.29 -14.67 -19.62
C ALA A 40 4.65 -13.67 -20.72
N PHE A 41 4.35 -12.39 -20.50
CA PHE A 41 4.83 -11.28 -21.34
C PHE A 41 6.36 -11.09 -21.24
N PHE A 42 6.94 -11.36 -20.07
CA PHE A 42 8.37 -11.26 -19.80
C PHE A 42 8.80 -12.40 -18.86
N ASP A 43 9.73 -13.25 -19.31
CA ASP A 43 10.23 -14.38 -18.52
C ASP A 43 11.68 -14.15 -18.04
N ALA A 44 11.81 -13.60 -16.83
CA ALA A 44 13.08 -13.43 -16.15
C ALA A 44 13.60 -14.72 -15.46
N SER A 45 12.87 -15.84 -15.57
CA SER A 45 13.11 -17.10 -14.85
C SER A 45 13.58 -18.24 -15.76
N SER A 46 13.76 -18.00 -17.06
CA SER A 46 14.13 -19.03 -18.03
C SER A 46 15.53 -19.64 -17.83
N SER A 47 16.41 -19.01 -17.04
CA SER A 47 17.78 -19.50 -16.84
C SER A 47 17.89 -20.50 -15.68
N THR A 48 18.17 -21.77 -16.02
CA THR A 48 18.44 -22.84 -15.04
C THR A 48 19.74 -22.61 -14.25
N LEU A 49 20.73 -21.93 -14.85
CA LEU A 49 21.97 -21.53 -14.18
C LEU A 49 21.68 -20.59 -13.00
N TRP A 50 20.89 -19.54 -13.25
CA TRP A 50 20.59 -18.54 -12.23
C TRP A 50 19.52 -19.03 -11.23
N ASN A 51 18.72 -20.04 -11.55
CA ASN A 51 17.62 -20.52 -10.70
C ASN A 51 17.91 -21.72 -9.79
N GLY A 52 19.16 -22.20 -9.73
CA GLY A 52 19.47 -23.25 -8.76
C GLY A 52 20.88 -23.86 -8.78
N ALA A 53 21.81 -23.38 -9.61
CA ALA A 53 23.03 -24.14 -9.88
C ALA A 53 24.26 -23.77 -9.04
N SER A 54 24.29 -22.62 -8.34
CA SER A 54 25.47 -22.18 -7.55
C SER A 54 25.12 -21.11 -6.50
N PRO A 55 25.82 -21.03 -5.35
CA PRO A 55 25.70 -19.92 -4.40
C PRO A 55 25.92 -18.53 -5.02
N ALA A 56 26.76 -18.44 -6.06
CA ALA A 56 26.96 -17.21 -6.82
C ALA A 56 25.74 -16.82 -7.67
N ALA A 57 24.91 -17.80 -8.03
CA ALA A 57 23.70 -17.63 -8.83
C ALA A 57 22.46 -17.23 -8.01
N THR A 58 22.47 -17.48 -6.71
CA THR A 58 21.31 -17.25 -5.83
C THR A 58 20.85 -15.78 -5.80
N ASN A 59 21.78 -14.82 -5.89
CA ASN A 59 21.48 -13.40 -5.62
C ASN A 59 21.56 -12.46 -6.83
N VAL A 60 21.92 -12.94 -8.02
CA VAL A 60 22.11 -12.09 -9.20
C VAL A 60 20.88 -12.16 -10.12
N GLY A 61 20.43 -11.00 -10.62
CA GLY A 61 19.36 -10.92 -11.62
C GLY A 61 17.96 -11.29 -11.11
N LYS A 62 17.65 -11.04 -9.83
CA LYS A 62 16.42 -11.49 -9.16
C LYS A 62 15.30 -10.46 -9.03
N GLY A 63 15.47 -9.25 -9.58
CA GLY A 63 14.50 -8.18 -9.37
C GLY A 63 14.44 -7.17 -10.52
N PHE A 64 13.41 -6.34 -10.47
CA PHE A 64 13.20 -5.22 -11.37
C PHE A 64 13.55 -3.91 -10.67
N LEU A 65 14.34 -3.08 -11.35
CA LEU A 65 14.54 -1.69 -10.93
C LEU A 65 13.47 -0.83 -11.60
N PHE A 66 12.67 -0.14 -10.78
CA PHE A 66 11.66 0.78 -11.26
C PHE A 66 12.16 2.23 -11.22
N PRO A 67 11.65 3.11 -12.11
CA PRO A 67 11.88 4.53 -12.02
C PRO A 67 11.49 5.09 -10.66
N ARG A 68 12.35 5.96 -10.12
CA ARG A 68 12.04 6.77 -8.95
C ARG A 68 11.22 7.98 -9.40
N ALA A 69 10.15 8.28 -8.68
CA ALA A 69 9.30 9.44 -8.91
C ALA A 69 9.13 10.26 -7.62
N ASP A 70 8.87 11.55 -7.77
CA ASP A 70 8.28 12.38 -6.71
C ASP A 70 6.82 12.64 -7.07
N LEU A 71 5.91 11.89 -6.45
CA LEU A 71 4.47 11.98 -6.75
C LEU A 71 3.86 13.34 -6.38
N ARG A 72 4.55 14.20 -5.63
CA ARG A 72 4.11 15.58 -5.36
C ARG A 72 4.27 16.51 -6.56
N SER A 73 5.06 16.09 -7.55
CA SER A 73 5.36 16.88 -8.76
C SER A 73 5.12 16.13 -10.07
N LEU A 74 4.88 14.81 -10.00
CA LEU A 74 4.64 14.00 -11.18
C LEU A 74 3.31 14.37 -11.83
N VAL A 75 3.37 14.89 -13.05
CA VAL A 75 2.21 15.08 -13.93
C VAL A 75 2.25 14.01 -15.02
N LEU A 76 1.13 13.29 -15.16
CA LEU A 76 0.95 12.25 -16.16
C LEU A 76 0.81 12.87 -17.55
N THR A 77 1.90 12.89 -18.30
CA THR A 77 1.96 13.49 -19.64
C THR A 77 2.34 12.44 -20.70
N ASN A 78 1.83 12.62 -21.92
CA ASN A 78 2.18 11.82 -23.07
C ASN A 78 2.84 12.70 -24.13
N SER A 79 3.85 12.17 -24.82
CA SER A 79 4.42 12.85 -25.98
C SER A 79 3.54 12.61 -27.20
N GLY A 80 2.71 13.60 -27.53
CA GLY A 80 1.79 13.55 -28.67
C GLY A 80 0.35 13.18 -28.28
N SER A 81 -0.50 13.00 -29.29
CA SER A 81 -1.89 12.60 -29.09
C SER A 81 -1.98 11.16 -28.61
N PHE A 82 -2.92 10.89 -27.70
CA PHE A 82 -3.14 9.52 -27.25
C PHE A 82 -3.75 8.66 -28.36
N LEU A 83 -2.94 7.78 -28.94
CA LEU A 83 -3.38 6.79 -29.91
C LEU A 83 -3.69 5.48 -29.19
N ALA A 84 -4.83 4.86 -29.52
CA ALA A 84 -5.23 3.56 -28.97
C ALA A 84 -4.19 2.46 -29.23
N SER A 85 -3.36 2.60 -30.28
CA SER A 85 -2.28 1.68 -30.60
C SER A 85 -0.99 1.88 -29.79
N ASN A 86 -0.78 3.07 -29.19
CA ASN A 86 0.47 3.41 -28.50
C ASN A 86 0.30 3.44 -26.97
N ASN A 87 -0.91 3.79 -26.50
CA ASN A 87 -1.24 3.71 -25.08
C ASN A 87 -2.76 3.44 -24.85
N PRO A 88 -3.22 2.21 -25.13
CA PRO A 88 -4.65 1.85 -25.06
C PRO A 88 -5.26 2.06 -23.67
N ASN A 89 -4.47 1.85 -22.61
CA ASN A 89 -4.91 1.91 -21.22
C ASN A 89 -4.43 3.19 -20.50
N ARG A 90 -3.87 4.16 -21.23
CA ARG A 90 -3.25 5.36 -20.65
C ARG A 90 -2.20 4.98 -19.60
N PHE A 91 -2.15 5.69 -18.48
CA PHE A 91 -1.22 5.40 -17.41
C PHE A 91 -1.75 4.30 -16.48
N ASP A 92 -2.91 3.68 -16.77
CA ASP A 92 -3.48 2.63 -15.93
C ASP A 92 -2.53 1.43 -15.84
N GLY A 93 -2.12 1.11 -14.61
CA GLY A 93 -1.14 0.08 -14.31
C GLY A 93 0.33 0.53 -14.36
N ILE A 94 0.66 1.82 -14.57
CA ILE A 94 2.05 2.27 -14.45
C ILE A 94 2.52 2.09 -13.01
N ILE A 95 3.69 1.47 -12.80
CA ILE A 95 4.30 1.28 -11.49
C ILE A 95 5.50 2.20 -11.34
N VAL A 96 5.59 2.89 -10.21
CA VAL A 96 6.72 3.76 -9.85
C VAL A 96 7.12 3.55 -8.39
N TYR A 97 8.37 3.87 -8.07
CA TYR A 97 8.80 4.01 -6.69
C TYR A 97 8.73 5.50 -6.29
N ASN A 98 7.74 5.87 -5.46
CA ASN A 98 7.62 7.21 -4.91
C ASN A 98 8.68 7.45 -3.83
N THR A 99 9.27 8.64 -3.84
CA THR A 99 10.36 9.03 -2.95
C THR A 99 9.97 10.07 -1.90
N ALA A 100 8.77 10.65 -1.97
CA ALA A 100 8.39 11.78 -1.13
C ALA A 100 7.08 11.54 -0.36
N SER A 101 6.96 12.20 0.80
CA SER A 101 5.70 12.31 1.55
C SER A 101 5.03 13.66 1.28
N GLY A 102 3.70 13.68 1.11
CA GLY A 102 2.92 14.89 0.89
C GLY A 102 1.71 14.65 0.00
N ASN A 103 1.17 15.70 -0.60
CA ASN A 103 0.03 15.60 -1.52
C ASN A 103 0.51 15.63 -2.97
N THR A 104 -0.14 14.85 -3.84
CA THR A 104 0.03 14.95 -5.31
C THR A 104 -0.43 16.32 -5.82
N PRO A 105 0.00 16.76 -7.02
CA PRO A 105 -0.51 17.98 -7.65
C PRO A 105 -2.04 18.01 -7.68
N ALA A 106 -2.63 19.21 -7.60
CA ALA A 106 -4.08 19.39 -7.65
C ALA A 106 -4.70 18.94 -8.99
N THR A 107 -3.91 18.95 -10.07
CA THR A 107 -4.34 18.53 -11.41
C THR A 107 -3.24 17.74 -12.11
N GLY A 108 -3.63 16.89 -13.06
CA GLY A 108 -2.68 16.16 -13.92
C GLY A 108 -1.99 14.96 -13.28
N SER A 109 -2.29 14.64 -12.03
CA SER A 109 -1.78 13.47 -11.30
C SER A 109 -2.92 12.59 -10.77
N GLY A 110 -3.92 12.32 -11.61
CA GLY A 110 -5.14 11.66 -11.15
C GLY A 110 -6.19 12.64 -10.63
N ILE A 111 -6.93 12.19 -9.62
CA ILE A 111 -7.90 12.95 -8.83
C ILE A 111 -7.29 14.15 -8.09
N GLY A 112 -5.96 14.18 -7.95
CA GLY A 112 -5.20 15.28 -7.36
C GLY A 112 -5.31 15.37 -5.83
N ASN A 113 -4.42 16.17 -5.23
CA ASN A 113 -4.32 16.39 -3.78
C ASN A 113 -4.28 15.11 -2.92
N GLN A 114 -3.86 13.98 -3.49
CA GLN A 114 -3.88 12.70 -2.81
C GLN A 114 -2.66 12.59 -1.88
N ALA A 115 -2.87 12.20 -0.62
CA ALA A 115 -1.77 11.96 0.31
C ALA A 115 -0.97 10.70 -0.11
N VAL A 116 0.36 10.84 -0.16
CA VAL A 116 1.30 9.79 -0.54
C VAL A 116 2.50 9.79 0.41
N THR A 117 3.16 8.64 0.51
CA THR A 117 4.41 8.44 1.27
C THR A 117 5.42 7.66 0.43
N PRO A 118 6.72 7.60 0.77
CA PRO A 118 7.68 6.80 0.03
C PRO A 118 7.29 5.33 -0.06
N GLY A 119 7.39 4.73 -1.25
CA GLY A 119 7.02 3.34 -1.50
C GLY A 119 6.66 3.07 -2.96
N PHE A 120 6.34 1.81 -3.28
CA PHE A 120 5.83 1.48 -4.61
C PHE A 120 4.37 1.91 -4.76
N TYR A 121 4.03 2.48 -5.91
CA TYR A 121 2.66 2.85 -6.28
C TYR A 121 2.36 2.34 -7.67
N TYR A 122 1.11 1.99 -7.92
CA TYR A 122 0.57 1.88 -9.27
C TYR A 122 -0.53 2.92 -9.49
N PHE A 123 -0.64 3.44 -10.71
CA PHE A 123 -1.77 4.29 -11.07
C PHE A 123 -2.98 3.43 -11.46
N SER A 124 -4.10 3.60 -10.78
CA SER A 124 -5.35 2.89 -11.06
C SER A 124 -6.34 3.83 -11.73
N ASN A 125 -6.79 3.48 -12.93
CA ASN A 125 -7.76 4.27 -13.69
C ASN A 125 -8.79 3.39 -14.40
N PRO A 126 -9.47 2.48 -13.67
CA PRO A 126 -10.39 1.53 -14.27
C PRO A 126 -11.57 2.26 -14.93
N GLY A 127 -11.96 1.81 -16.13
CA GLY A 127 -13.14 2.30 -16.84
C GLY A 127 -12.98 3.68 -17.52
N SER A 128 -11.80 4.29 -17.44
CA SER A 128 -11.55 5.62 -18.03
C SER A 128 -10.38 5.60 -19.02
N PRO A 129 -10.53 4.95 -20.20
CA PRO A 129 -9.43 4.76 -21.15
C PRO A 129 -8.99 6.06 -21.85
N THR A 130 -9.68 7.18 -21.61
CA THR A 130 -9.46 8.43 -22.34
C THR A 130 -8.94 9.58 -21.48
N THR A 131 -9.03 9.52 -20.15
CA THR A 131 -8.56 10.58 -19.25
C THR A 131 -7.89 10.02 -18.00
N ALA A 132 -6.86 10.71 -17.50
CA ALA A 132 -6.23 10.40 -16.22
C ALA A 132 -6.91 11.12 -15.04
N ALA A 133 -7.81 12.07 -15.26
CA ALA A 133 -8.37 12.93 -14.20
C ALA A 133 -9.16 12.15 -13.12
N THR A 134 -9.67 10.98 -13.46
CA THR A 134 -10.43 10.10 -12.55
C THR A 134 -9.57 9.03 -11.88
N GLY A 135 -8.31 8.88 -12.31
CA GLY A 135 -7.42 7.85 -11.78
C GLY A 135 -6.78 8.26 -10.47
N GLN A 136 -6.21 7.31 -9.75
CA GLN A 136 -5.61 7.52 -8.43
C GLN A 136 -4.33 6.70 -8.25
N TRP A 137 -3.43 7.18 -7.39
CA TRP A 137 -2.21 6.46 -7.05
C TRP A 137 -2.48 5.49 -5.90
N LEU A 138 -2.38 4.19 -6.14
CA LEU A 138 -2.59 3.19 -5.09
C LEU A 138 -1.25 2.59 -4.66
N PRO A 139 -0.97 2.47 -3.35
CA PRO A 139 0.26 1.85 -2.89
C PRO A 139 0.29 0.37 -3.31
N LEU A 140 1.40 -0.03 -3.93
CA LEU A 140 1.65 -1.41 -4.32
C LEU A 140 2.32 -2.12 -3.14
N GLY A 141 1.48 -2.63 -2.24
CA GLY A 141 1.87 -3.14 -0.94
C GLY A 141 1.85 -2.06 0.13
N GLY A 142 0.93 -2.18 1.08
CA GLY A 142 0.96 -1.43 2.34
C GLY A 142 1.58 -2.30 3.44
N ASN A 143 2.07 -1.67 4.52
CA ASN A 143 2.32 -2.39 5.75
C ASN A 143 0.97 -2.50 6.50
N PRO A 144 0.27 -3.65 6.52
CA PRO A 144 -1.04 -3.77 7.17
C PRO A 144 -0.92 -3.74 8.71
N LYS A 145 0.29 -3.53 9.25
CA LYS A 145 0.50 -3.41 10.68
C LYS A 145 -0.05 -2.07 11.15
N VAL A 146 -1.02 -2.14 12.05
CA VAL A 146 -1.50 -1.00 12.83
C VAL A 146 -0.76 -1.03 14.16
N ASN A 147 -0.15 0.09 14.55
CA ASN A 147 0.46 0.23 15.86
C ASN A 147 -0.52 0.92 16.81
N PHE A 148 -1.05 0.19 17.79
CA PHE A 148 -1.95 0.77 18.78
C PHE A 148 -1.15 1.53 19.85
N SER A 149 -1.52 2.78 20.07
CA SER A 149 -0.88 3.67 21.03
C SER A 149 -1.93 4.42 21.85
N SER A 150 -1.51 5.28 22.77
CA SER A 150 -2.43 6.19 23.48
C SER A 150 -2.99 7.30 22.59
N ALA A 151 -2.52 7.43 21.35
CA ALA A 151 -3.17 8.21 20.31
C ALA A 151 -4.08 7.32 19.47
N GLU A 152 -5.25 7.85 19.11
CA GLU A 152 -6.19 7.21 18.21
C GLU A 152 -5.54 6.95 16.84
N VAL A 153 -5.76 5.75 16.30
CA VAL A 153 -5.32 5.36 14.96
C VAL A 153 -6.47 4.73 14.19
N ALA A 154 -6.54 4.97 12.89
CA ALA A 154 -7.41 4.22 12.00
C ALA A 154 -6.87 2.79 11.81
N THR A 155 -7.74 1.78 11.92
CA THR A 155 -7.37 0.39 11.65
C THR A 155 -7.56 0.04 10.17
N ASN A 156 -7.21 -1.19 9.80
CA ASN A 156 -7.47 -1.71 8.44
C ASN A 156 -8.86 -2.35 8.29
N SER A 157 -9.77 -2.09 9.24
CA SER A 157 -11.14 -2.62 9.25
C SER A 157 -12.16 -1.52 8.98
N LEU A 158 -13.16 -1.86 8.16
CA LEU A 158 -14.36 -1.08 7.96
C LEU A 158 -15.58 -1.90 8.38
N VAL A 159 -16.60 -1.25 8.96
CA VAL A 159 -17.91 -1.84 9.22
C VAL A 159 -18.95 -0.99 8.50
N ASN A 160 -19.65 -1.55 7.50
CA ASN A 160 -20.63 -0.82 6.70
C ASN A 160 -20.07 0.52 6.17
N ASN A 161 -18.86 0.48 5.59
CA ASN A 161 -18.12 1.64 5.09
C ASN A 161 -17.70 2.69 6.14
N ALA A 162 -17.96 2.47 7.42
CA ALA A 162 -17.45 3.31 8.51
C ALA A 162 -16.07 2.81 8.98
N GLN A 163 -15.16 3.75 9.23
CA GLN A 163 -13.81 3.48 9.71
C GLN A 163 -13.83 2.97 11.15
N VAL A 164 -13.17 1.84 11.41
CA VAL A 164 -12.87 1.40 12.77
C VAL A 164 -11.61 2.11 13.25
N TYR A 165 -11.70 2.78 14.38
CA TYR A 165 -10.58 3.41 15.08
C TYR A 165 -10.14 2.54 16.24
N ALA A 166 -8.91 2.71 16.69
CA ALA A 166 -8.38 2.04 17.86
C ALA A 166 -7.54 2.95 18.73
N ILE A 167 -7.60 2.73 20.04
CA ILE A 167 -6.75 3.42 21.02
C ILE A 167 -6.35 2.44 22.13
N LYS A 168 -5.12 2.58 22.61
CA LYS A 168 -4.60 1.83 23.76
C LYS A 168 -4.84 2.65 25.04
N GLY A 169 -5.30 1.98 26.09
CA GLY A 169 -5.41 2.55 27.42
C GLY A 169 -5.03 1.55 28.51
N GLN A 170 -5.26 1.93 29.76
CA GLN A 170 -5.06 1.09 30.93
C GLN A 170 -6.20 1.26 31.93
N PHE A 171 -6.50 0.20 32.67
CA PHE A 171 -7.40 0.25 33.83
C PHE A 171 -6.79 -0.51 35.01
N THR A 172 -7.32 -0.28 36.21
CA THR A 172 -6.93 -1.00 37.42
C THR A 172 -8.07 -1.89 37.89
N ALA A 173 -7.81 -3.19 38.08
CA ALA A 173 -8.73 -4.10 38.73
C ALA A 173 -8.46 -4.13 40.24
N THR A 174 -9.52 -4.16 41.05
CA THR A 174 -9.40 -4.20 42.52
C THR A 174 -9.18 -5.60 43.08
N GLY A 175 -9.43 -6.66 42.29
CA GLY A 175 -9.49 -8.04 42.79
C GLY A 175 -10.81 -8.40 43.46
N SER A 176 -11.79 -7.49 43.52
CA SER A 176 -13.06 -7.69 44.24
C SER A 176 -14.32 -7.32 43.43
N SER A 177 -14.15 -6.66 42.27
CA SER A 177 -15.25 -6.20 41.42
C SER A 177 -15.03 -6.63 39.98
N THR A 178 -16.13 -6.88 39.27
CA THR A 178 -16.15 -7.07 37.80
C THR A 178 -16.26 -5.75 37.05
N ALA A 179 -16.57 -4.65 37.74
CA ALA A 179 -16.64 -3.33 37.14
C ALA A 179 -15.26 -2.67 37.09
N VAL A 180 -14.90 -2.14 35.93
CA VAL A 180 -13.63 -1.43 35.66
C VAL A 180 -13.88 -0.17 34.84
N ASP A 181 -12.86 0.69 34.79
CA ASP A 181 -12.93 1.99 34.13
C ASP A 181 -12.22 1.94 32.77
N ILE A 182 -12.97 1.88 31.68
CA ILE A 182 -12.46 1.89 30.30
C ILE A 182 -13.14 3.05 29.55
N PRO A 183 -12.73 4.31 29.80
CA PRO A 183 -13.45 5.48 29.32
C PRO A 183 -13.58 5.47 27.78
N SER A 184 -14.78 5.76 27.29
CA SER A 184 -15.06 5.83 25.86
C SER A 184 -14.24 6.94 25.20
N PRO A 185 -13.51 6.67 24.10
CA PRO A 185 -12.81 7.70 23.36
C PRO A 185 -13.75 8.78 22.81
N THR A 186 -13.24 9.99 22.58
CA THR A 186 -14.05 11.11 22.09
C THR A 186 -14.71 10.78 20.74
N GLY A 187 -16.03 10.94 20.69
CA GLY A 187 -16.83 10.68 19.48
C GLY A 187 -17.14 9.21 19.23
N MET A 188 -16.78 8.29 20.14
CA MET A 188 -17.16 6.89 20.04
C MET A 188 -18.69 6.74 20.03
N THR A 189 -19.23 6.07 19.02
CA THR A 189 -20.66 5.74 18.91
C THR A 189 -20.96 4.28 19.20
N ALA A 190 -20.01 3.38 18.94
CA ALA A 190 -20.16 1.95 19.23
C ALA A 190 -18.83 1.27 19.50
N LEU A 191 -18.84 0.27 20.39
CA LEU A 191 -17.74 -0.66 20.59
C LEU A 191 -17.72 -1.67 19.44
N TYR A 192 -16.58 -1.78 18.75
CA TYR A 192 -16.36 -2.81 17.74
C TYR A 192 -15.65 -4.03 18.34
N GLY A 193 -14.65 -3.79 19.19
CA GLY A 193 -13.89 -4.86 19.82
C GLY A 193 -13.02 -4.35 20.96
N ILE A 194 -12.53 -5.28 21.77
CA ILE A 194 -11.54 -4.98 22.80
C ILE A 194 -10.52 -6.12 22.89
N THR A 195 -9.30 -5.82 23.29
CA THR A 195 -8.34 -6.82 23.74
C THR A 195 -7.77 -6.34 25.07
N ILE A 196 -7.92 -7.15 26.12
CA ILE A 196 -7.38 -6.87 27.45
C ILE A 196 -6.22 -7.82 27.71
N TYR A 197 -5.09 -7.28 28.16
CA TYR A 197 -3.89 -8.05 28.43
C TYR A 197 -3.09 -7.43 29.57
N ARG A 198 -2.13 -8.18 30.10
CA ARG A 198 -1.21 -7.68 31.12
C ARG A 198 0.17 -7.42 30.50
N ALA A 199 0.61 -6.15 30.48
CA ALA A 199 1.95 -5.82 30.03
C ALA A 199 3.02 -6.53 30.89
N GLY A 200 4.15 -6.84 30.27
CA GLY A 200 5.26 -7.58 30.90
C GLY A 200 5.13 -9.11 30.77
N THR A 201 3.91 -9.67 30.77
CA THR A 201 3.69 -11.10 30.48
C THR A 201 3.09 -11.36 29.10
N ASN A 202 2.54 -10.32 28.45
CA ASN A 202 1.83 -10.39 27.16
C ASN A 202 0.71 -11.45 27.13
N THR A 203 0.17 -11.78 28.30
CA THR A 203 -0.95 -12.70 28.44
C THR A 203 -2.23 -11.96 28.10
N VAL A 204 -2.93 -12.41 27.06
CA VAL A 204 -4.29 -11.95 26.74
C VAL A 204 -5.23 -12.54 27.78
N TYR A 205 -5.94 -11.67 28.49
CA TYR A 205 -6.93 -12.05 29.50
C TYR A 205 -8.29 -12.29 28.87
N ASP A 206 -8.72 -11.38 28.00
CA ASP A 206 -10.01 -11.47 27.32
C ASP A 206 -10.01 -10.61 26.06
N ARG A 207 -10.94 -10.90 25.14
CA ARG A 207 -11.21 -10.12 23.94
C ARG A 207 -12.67 -9.65 23.89
N SER A 208 -13.37 -9.74 25.02
CA SER A 208 -14.74 -9.35 25.18
C SER A 208 -14.96 -8.62 26.50
N LEU A 209 -16.14 -8.00 26.62
CA LEU A 209 -16.70 -7.52 27.87
C LEU A 209 -18.07 -8.18 28.04
N TYR A 210 -18.48 -8.41 29.29
CA TYR A 210 -19.84 -8.82 29.60
C TYR A 210 -20.83 -7.71 29.20
N SER A 211 -20.48 -6.47 29.54
CA SER A 211 -21.21 -5.28 29.08
C SER A 211 -20.28 -4.07 29.00
N TYR A 212 -20.68 -3.11 28.16
CA TYR A 212 -19.99 -1.84 27.98
C TYR A 212 -21.00 -0.73 27.75
N THR A 213 -20.87 0.36 28.50
CA THR A 213 -21.64 1.58 28.31
C THR A 213 -20.72 2.65 27.74
N VAL A 214 -21.15 3.31 26.65
CA VAL A 214 -20.43 4.44 26.06
C VAL A 214 -20.51 5.62 27.03
N ALA A 215 -19.49 5.78 27.85
CA ALA A 215 -19.36 6.83 28.84
C ALA A 215 -17.88 7.05 29.21
N THR A 216 -17.56 8.25 29.67
CA THR A 216 -16.23 8.59 30.21
C THR A 216 -16.11 8.39 31.72
N SER A 217 -17.22 8.08 32.39
CA SER A 217 -17.29 7.86 33.84
C SER A 217 -16.81 6.47 34.25
N ALA A 218 -16.35 6.35 35.50
CA ALA A 218 -15.97 5.08 36.11
C ALA A 218 -17.12 4.05 36.11
N GLY A 219 -16.77 2.75 36.05
CA GLY A 219 -17.68 1.61 36.08
C GLY A 219 -18.39 1.33 34.75
N ASN A 220 -17.91 1.91 33.65
CA ASN A 220 -18.58 1.82 32.35
C ASN A 220 -18.32 0.49 31.61
N ALA A 221 -17.47 -0.38 32.14
CA ALA A 221 -17.17 -1.70 31.58
C ALA A 221 -17.30 -2.80 32.63
N ILE A 222 -17.91 -3.92 32.26
CA ILE A 222 -17.94 -5.15 33.08
C ILE A 222 -17.09 -6.22 32.41
N THR A 223 -16.06 -6.69 33.10
CA THR A 223 -15.11 -7.69 32.60
C THR A 223 -15.73 -9.08 32.50
N GLY A 224 -15.30 -9.83 31.47
CA GLY A 224 -15.79 -11.18 31.15
C GLY A 224 -16.37 -11.25 29.74
N SER A 225 -17.17 -12.28 29.48
CA SER A 225 -17.81 -12.53 28.19
C SER A 225 -19.33 -12.41 28.30
N PRO A 226 -20.10 -12.36 27.19
CA PRO A 226 -21.56 -12.15 27.20
C PRO A 226 -22.40 -13.13 28.03
N SER A 227 -21.80 -14.19 28.58
CA SER A 227 -22.48 -15.17 29.45
C SER A 227 -21.87 -15.30 30.85
N MET A 228 -20.77 -14.61 31.15
CA MET A 228 -20.09 -14.71 32.44
C MET A 228 -19.27 -13.46 32.72
N SER A 229 -19.55 -12.78 33.83
CA SER A 229 -18.66 -11.76 34.37
C SER A 229 -17.52 -12.39 35.16
N VAL A 230 -16.33 -11.78 35.13
CA VAL A 230 -15.12 -12.32 35.75
C VAL A 230 -14.43 -11.24 36.57
N VAL A 231 -14.17 -11.50 37.85
CA VAL A 231 -13.33 -10.62 38.68
C VAL A 231 -11.88 -10.86 38.33
N TYR A 232 -11.21 -9.86 37.77
CA TYR A 232 -9.78 -9.96 37.51
C TYR A 232 -8.98 -9.77 38.81
N PRO A 233 -7.84 -10.46 38.98
CA PRO A 233 -6.93 -10.21 40.10
C PRO A 233 -6.56 -8.73 40.22
N SER A 234 -6.22 -8.29 41.44
CA SER A 234 -5.79 -6.92 41.64
C SER A 234 -4.54 -6.59 40.80
N GLY A 235 -4.59 -5.48 40.08
CA GLY A 235 -3.47 -5.02 39.26
C GLY A 235 -3.88 -4.08 38.12
N THR A 236 -2.87 -3.60 37.39
CA THR A 236 -3.04 -2.77 36.19
C THR A 236 -3.04 -3.64 34.93
N TYR A 237 -3.98 -3.36 34.05
CA TYR A 237 -4.19 -4.06 32.78
C TYR A 237 -4.15 -3.06 31.64
N ASP A 238 -3.57 -3.48 30.52
CA ASP A 238 -3.63 -2.73 29.28
C ASP A 238 -4.82 -3.22 28.46
N TYR A 239 -5.41 -2.30 27.70
CA TYR A 239 -6.41 -2.64 26.71
C TYR A 239 -6.16 -1.92 25.40
N VAL A 240 -6.62 -2.53 24.31
CA VAL A 240 -6.88 -1.85 23.05
C VAL A 240 -8.37 -1.90 22.82
N ILE A 241 -9.01 -0.74 22.72
CA ILE A 241 -10.42 -0.63 22.34
C ILE A 241 -10.47 -0.26 20.86
N GLU A 242 -11.30 -0.98 20.11
CA GLU A 242 -11.61 -0.71 18.71
C GLU A 242 -13.07 -0.25 18.61
N TYR A 243 -13.35 0.81 17.86
CA TYR A 243 -14.64 1.49 17.92
C TYR A 243 -15.00 2.22 16.63
N LEU A 244 -16.29 2.52 16.49
CA LEU A 244 -16.85 3.36 15.44
C LEU A 244 -17.07 4.79 15.97
N LYS A 245 -17.05 5.76 15.05
CA LYS A 245 -17.41 7.16 15.29
C LYS A 245 -18.54 7.55 14.37
#